data_AF-A0A919WBV4-F1
#
_entry.id   AF-A0A919WBV4-F1
#
_cell.length_a   1.000
_cell.length_b   1.000
_cell.length_c   1.000
_cell.angle_alpha   90.00
_cell.angle_beta   90.00
_cell.angle_gamma   90.00
#
_symmetry.space_group_name_H-M   'P 1'
#
loop_
_entity.id
_entity.type
_entity.pdbx_description
1 polymer ?
#
loop_
_entity_poly.entity_id
_entity_poly.type
_entity_poly.pdbx_seq_one_letter_code
_entity_poly.pdbx_strand_id
1 'polypeptide(L)'
;MRAALPASSSLNFLAGIFAGAGINLITSVATGPEAEVSSTKIALDSVLWVAAAACLTWAAQVVQRGERDADVEVQGRLTQEEKEEIRDHLERRSWRRARLPIILTVVFVIGSVALLPRFIPWSALL
;
A
#
# COMPACT_ATOMS: atom_id res chain seq x y z
N MET A 1 -2.71 14.32 20.93
CA MET A 1 -3.56 13.49 20.06
C MET A 1 -2.75 12.29 19.61
N ARG A 2 -3.11 11.07 20.03
CA ARG A 2 -2.49 9.84 19.51
C ARG A 2 -2.96 9.69 18.07
N ALA A 3 -2.04 9.74 17.10
CA ALA A 3 -2.39 9.42 15.72
C ALA A 3 -2.77 7.94 15.69
N ALA A 4 -4.06 7.64 15.46
CA ALA A 4 -4.52 6.27 15.31
C ALA A 4 -3.78 5.66 14.12
N LEU A 5 -2.92 4.68 14.40
CA LEU A 5 -2.20 3.97 13.36
C LEU A 5 -3.19 3.08 12.59
N PRO A 6 -3.13 3.03 11.24
CA PRO A 6 -4.02 2.18 10.47
C PRO A 6 -3.96 0.70 10.91
N ALA A 7 -5.11 0.03 10.97
CA ALA A 7 -5.16 -1.40 11.22
C ALA A 7 -4.63 -2.19 10.01
N SER A 8 -4.15 -3.41 10.25
CA SER A 8 -3.70 -4.32 9.18
C SER A 8 -4.77 -4.54 8.10
N SER A 9 -6.04 -4.61 8.49
CA SER A 9 -7.19 -4.76 7.59
C SER A 9 -7.36 -3.58 6.63
N SER A 10 -7.15 -2.35 7.08
CA SER A 10 -7.23 -1.15 6.25
C SER A 10 -6.13 -1.12 5.18
N LEU A 11 -4.91 -1.52 5.55
CA LEU A 11 -3.80 -1.64 4.61
C LEU A 11 -4.08 -2.70 3.54
N ASN A 12 -4.65 -3.83 3.94
CA ASN A 12 -5.01 -4.91 3.00
C ASN A 12 -6.17 -4.50 2.07
N PHE A 13 -7.14 -3.75 2.58
CA PHE A 13 -8.22 -3.17 1.76
C PHE A 13 -7.67 -2.22 0.69
N LEU A 14 -6.75 -1.32 1.07
CA LEU A 14 -6.09 -0.41 0.12
C LEU A 14 -5.25 -1.17 -0.91
N ALA A 15 -4.56 -2.24 -0.51
CA ALA A 15 -3.85 -3.11 -1.45
C ALA A 15 -4.80 -3.67 -2.52
N GLY A 16 -6.00 -4.12 -2.12
CA GLY A 16 -7.04 -4.57 -3.05
C GLY A 16 -7.47 -3.50 -4.05
N ILE A 17 -7.67 -2.26 -3.58
CA ILE A 17 -7.99 -1.12 -4.46
C ILE A 17 -6.88 -0.89 -5.49
N PHE A 18 -5.62 -0.88 -5.05
CA PHE A 18 -4.49 -0.61 -5.95
C PHE A 18 -4.26 -1.73 -6.96
N ALA A 19 -4.42 -2.99 -6.54
CA ALA A 19 -4.39 -4.13 -7.45
C ALA A 19 -5.51 -4.03 -8.50
N GLY A 20 -6.73 -3.68 -8.07
CA GLY A 20 -7.86 -3.45 -8.96
C GLY A 20 -7.63 -2.32 -9.96
N ALA A 21 -7.02 -1.21 -9.53
CA ALA A 21 -6.66 -0.10 -10.40
C ALA A 21 -5.65 -0.53 -11.49
N GLY A 22 -4.59 -1.25 -11.09
CA GLY A 22 -3.58 -1.75 -12.03
C GLY A 22 -4.16 -2.76 -13.03
N ILE A 23 -5.00 -3.70 -12.57
CA ILE A 23 -5.67 -4.68 -13.44
C ILE A 23 -6.60 -3.98 -14.43
N ASN A 24 -7.43 -3.03 -13.96
CA ASN A 24 -8.35 -2.28 -14.80
C ASN A 24 -7.60 -1.57 -15.93
N LEU A 25 -6.47 -0.91 -15.64
CA LEU A 25 -5.63 -0.25 -16.64
C LEU A 25 -5.14 -1.21 -17.73
N ILE A 26 -4.64 -2.39 -17.37
CA ILE A 26 -4.21 -3.41 -18.35
C ILE A 26 -5.40 -3.86 -19.21
N THR A 27 -6.54 -4.14 -18.59
CA THR A 27 -7.72 -4.64 -19.31
C THR A 27 -8.33 -3.60 -20.24
N SER A 28 -8.25 -2.29 -19.90
CA SER A 28 -8.70 -1.21 -20.77
C SER A 28 -7.88 -1.11 -22.06
N VAL A 29 -6.59 -1.44 -22.04
CA VAL A 29 -5.74 -1.50 -23.25
C VAL A 29 -6.08 -2.68 -24.13
N ALA A 30 -6.38 -3.83 -23.52
CA ALA A 30 -6.71 -5.04 -24.25
C ALA A 30 -8.08 -4.96 -24.97
N THR A 31 -8.95 -4.04 -24.55
CA THR A 31 -10.35 -3.95 -25.00
C THR A 31 -10.75 -2.62 -25.64
N GLY A 32 -9.89 -1.60 -25.57
CA GLY A 32 -10.14 -0.28 -26.14
C GLY A 32 -9.85 -0.21 -27.65
N PRO A 33 -10.60 0.61 -28.42
CA PRO A 33 -10.24 0.89 -29.81
C PRO A 33 -8.86 1.54 -29.84
N GLU A 34 -8.02 1.17 -30.81
CA GLU A 34 -6.64 1.65 -30.98
C GLU A 34 -6.57 3.18 -30.88
N ALA A 35 -6.31 3.71 -29.68
CA ALA A 35 -6.38 5.14 -29.40
C ALA A 35 -5.10 5.58 -28.73
N GLU A 36 -4.24 6.25 -29.51
CA GLU A 36 -3.31 7.35 -29.19
C GLU A 36 -2.35 7.25 -27.98
N VAL A 37 -2.44 6.22 -27.13
CA VAL A 37 -1.68 6.08 -25.90
C VAL A 37 -0.74 4.89 -26.01
N SER A 38 0.56 5.13 -25.85
CA SER A 38 1.60 4.10 -25.90
C SER A 38 1.29 2.92 -24.97
N SER A 39 1.23 1.70 -25.51
CA SER A 39 1.00 0.47 -24.73
C SER A 39 2.06 0.28 -23.64
N THR A 40 3.29 0.70 -23.90
CA THR A 40 4.40 0.68 -22.93
C THR A 40 4.11 1.55 -21.71
N LYS A 41 3.49 2.71 -21.92
CA LYS A 41 3.12 3.64 -20.83
C LYS A 41 2.10 3.00 -19.91
N ILE A 42 1.09 2.34 -20.48
CA ILE A 42 0.02 1.74 -19.68
C ILE A 42 0.51 0.47 -18.97
N ALA A 43 1.37 -0.31 -19.61
CA ALA A 43 2.05 -1.43 -18.95
C ALA A 43 2.88 -0.95 -17.74
N LEU A 44 3.67 0.13 -17.92
CA LEU A 44 4.46 0.72 -16.84
C LEU A 44 3.57 1.23 -15.68
N ASP A 45 2.52 1.98 -16.00
CA ASP A 45 1.59 2.50 -14.99
C ASP A 45 0.90 1.37 -14.21
N SER A 46 0.47 0.33 -14.92
CA SER A 46 -0.15 -0.85 -14.31
C SER A 46 0.81 -1.60 -13.38
N VAL A 47 2.08 -1.76 -13.76
CA VAL A 47 3.11 -2.37 -12.92
C VAL A 47 3.33 -1.55 -11.65
N LEU A 48 3.31 -0.21 -11.74
CA LEU A 48 3.46 0.65 -10.56
C LEU A 48 2.28 0.48 -9.59
N TRP A 49 1.04 0.41 -10.08
CA TRP A 49 -0.13 0.14 -9.24
C TRP A 49 -0.07 -1.24 -8.57
N VAL A 50 0.31 -2.28 -9.31
CA VAL A 50 0.46 -3.63 -8.75
C VAL A 50 1.60 -3.71 -7.75
N ALA A 51 2.72 -3.03 -8.00
CA ALA A 51 3.84 -2.94 -7.06
C ALA A 51 3.46 -2.18 -5.77
N ALA A 52 2.69 -1.10 -5.89
CA ALA A 52 2.13 -0.39 -4.74
C ALA A 52 1.21 -1.29 -3.92
N ALA A 53 0.35 -2.08 -4.58
CA ALA A 53 -0.51 -3.07 -3.91
C ALA A 53 0.31 -4.11 -3.15
N ALA A 54 1.34 -4.68 -3.78
CA ALA A 54 2.22 -5.68 -3.14
C ALA A 54 2.92 -5.11 -1.89
N CYS A 55 3.37 -3.85 -1.95
CA CYS A 55 3.96 -3.17 -0.80
C CYS A 55 2.95 -2.96 0.33
N LEU A 56 1.71 -2.57 0.03
CA LEU A 56 0.66 -2.45 1.05
C LEU A 56 0.30 -3.80 1.67
N THR A 57 0.24 -4.88 0.89
CA THR A 57 0.05 -6.23 1.42
C THR A 57 1.20 -6.62 2.35
N TRP A 58 2.45 -6.31 1.98
CA TRP A 58 3.59 -6.55 2.86
C TRP A 58 3.48 -5.74 4.17
N ALA A 59 3.15 -4.44 4.09
CA ALA A 59 2.93 -3.61 5.28
C ALA A 59 1.82 -4.20 6.17
N ALA A 60 0.69 -4.62 5.58
CA ALA A 60 -0.42 -5.24 6.28
C ALA A 60 0.02 -6.50 7.03
N GLN A 61 0.81 -7.37 6.40
CA GLN A 61 1.33 -8.59 7.05
C GLN A 61 2.26 -8.28 8.21
N VAL A 62 3.09 -7.24 8.11
CA VAL A 62 3.97 -6.81 9.21
C VAL A 62 3.16 -6.31 10.39
N VAL A 63 2.15 -5.47 10.14
CA VAL A 63 1.25 -4.95 11.19
C VAL A 63 0.43 -6.08 11.82
N GLN A 64 -0.12 -6.98 11.00
CA GLN A 64 -0.92 -8.12 11.49
C GLN A 64 -0.12 -9.07 12.40
N ARG A 65 1.17 -9.30 12.10
CA ARG A 65 2.05 -10.07 12.99
C ARG A 65 2.23 -9.35 14.33
N GLY A 66 2.42 -8.04 14.31
CA GLY A 66 2.48 -7.21 15.51
C GLY A 66 1.22 -7.24 16.36
N GLU A 67 0.05 -7.14 15.72
CA GLU A 67 -1.26 -7.26 16.38
C GLU A 67 -1.40 -8.63 17.05
N ARG A 68 -1.02 -9.72 16.36
CA ARG A 68 -1.06 -11.08 16.93
C ARG A 68 -0.10 -11.26 18.09
N ASP A 69 1.13 -10.76 17.99
CA ASP A 69 2.12 -10.85 19.07
C ASP A 69 1.60 -10.11 20.32
N ALA A 70 0.96 -8.94 20.13
CA ALA A 70 0.33 -8.19 21.23
C ALA A 70 -0.84 -8.94 21.86
N ASP A 71 -1.72 -9.54 21.05
CA ASP A 71 -2.86 -10.32 21.55
C ASP A 71 -2.41 -11.54 22.36
N VAL A 72 -1.26 -12.14 22.03
CA VAL A 72 -0.66 -13.25 22.81
C VAL A 72 -0.08 -12.75 24.14
N GLU A 73 0.65 -11.64 24.15
CA GLU A 73 1.25 -11.09 25.39
C GLU A 73 0.18 -10.58 26.38
N VAL A 74 -0.99 -10.15 25.91
CA VAL A 74 -2.08 -9.59 26.73
C VAL A 74 -2.91 -10.64 27.49
N GLN A 75 -2.65 -11.94 27.32
CA GLN A 75 -3.43 -13.03 27.93
C GLN A 75 -3.30 -13.18 29.46
N GLY A 76 -2.36 -12.47 30.11
CA GLY A 76 -2.17 -12.49 31.56
C GLY A 76 -3.22 -11.73 32.37
N ARG A 77 -3.20 -11.90 33.71
CA ARG A 77 -3.93 -11.03 34.68
C ARG A 77 -3.28 -9.65 34.79
N LEU A 78 -3.23 -8.93 33.67
CA LEU A 78 -2.75 -7.56 33.60
C LEU A 78 -3.91 -6.58 33.82
N THR A 79 -3.60 -5.43 34.42
CA THR A 79 -4.52 -4.29 34.50
C THR A 79 -4.81 -3.72 33.10
N GLN A 80 -5.92 -3.00 32.93
CA GLN A 80 -6.27 -2.36 31.64
C GLN A 80 -5.15 -1.44 31.14
N GLU A 81 -4.52 -0.68 32.05
CA GLU A 81 -3.43 0.24 31.72
C GLU A 81 -2.18 -0.49 31.20
N GLU A 82 -1.77 -1.59 31.84
CA GLU A 82 -0.62 -2.40 31.39
C GLU A 82 -0.88 -3.04 30.01
N LYS A 83 -2.12 -3.44 29.73
CA LYS A 83 -2.51 -4.00 28.43
C LYS A 83 -2.41 -2.97 27.32
N GLU A 84 -2.86 -1.74 27.57
CA GLU A 84 -2.75 -0.65 26.61
C GLU A 84 -1.28 -0.27 26.36
N GLU A 85 -0.44 -0.26 27.39
CA GLU A 85 0.98 0.10 27.24
C GLU A 85 1.76 -0.94 26.41
N ILE A 86 1.55 -2.24 26.67
CA ILE A 86 2.17 -3.33 25.90
C ILE A 86 1.71 -3.26 24.44
N ARG A 87 0.41 -3.06 24.22
CA ARG A 87 -0.16 -2.95 22.87
C ARG A 87 0.42 -1.76 22.10
N ASP A 88 0.47 -0.59 22.72
CA ASP A 88 1.08 0.62 22.14
C ASP A 88 2.56 0.39 21.79
N HIS A 89 3.32 -0.30 22.65
CA HIS A 89 4.74 -0.57 22.43
C HIS A 89 4.95 -1.49 21.20
N LEU A 90 4.20 -2.59 21.13
CA LEU A 90 4.31 -3.57 20.06
C LEU A 90 3.78 -3.04 18.72
N GLU A 91 2.68 -2.28 18.74
CA GLU A 91 2.14 -1.61 17.55
C GLU A 91 3.17 -0.64 16.96
N ARG A 92 3.79 0.21 17.79
CA ARG A 92 4.86 1.14 17.34
C ARG A 92 6.06 0.42 16.75
N ARG A 93 6.47 -0.70 17.35
CA ARG A 93 7.59 -1.52 16.85
C ARG A 93 7.27 -2.10 15.47
N SER A 94 6.04 -2.59 15.30
CA SER A 94 5.56 -3.16 14.06
C SER A 94 5.42 -2.09 12.97
N TRP A 95 4.95 -0.91 13.32
CA TRP A 95 4.87 0.24 12.42
C TRP A 95 6.23 0.76 11.95
N ARG A 96 7.25 0.74 12.81
CA ARG A 96 8.63 1.04 12.39
C ARG A 96 9.12 0.08 11.30
N ARG A 97 8.75 -1.19 11.37
CA ARG A 97 9.09 -2.21 10.35
C ARG A 97 8.24 -2.05 9.08
N ALA A 98 6.97 -1.65 9.21
CA ALA A 98 6.08 -1.37 8.08
C ALA A 98 6.43 -0.05 7.34
N ARG A 99 7.32 0.78 7.90
CA ARG A 99 7.70 2.07 7.31
C ARG A 99 8.29 1.94 5.90
N LEU A 100 9.16 0.96 5.67
CA LEU A 100 9.78 0.75 4.36
C LEU A 100 8.74 0.41 3.27
N PRO A 101 7.88 -0.62 3.42
CA PRO A 101 6.87 -0.91 2.42
C PRO A 101 5.88 0.26 2.21
N ILE A 102 5.56 1.03 3.25
CA ILE A 102 4.71 2.21 3.10
C ILE A 102 5.40 3.30 2.27
N ILE A 103 6.68 3.58 2.52
CA ILE A 103 7.45 4.54 1.71
C ILE A 103 7.50 4.08 0.26
N LEU A 104 7.78 2.80 0.00
CA LEU A 104 7.79 2.24 -1.35
C LEU A 104 6.43 2.37 -2.03
N THR A 105 5.34 2.13 -1.31
CA THR A 105 3.97 2.35 -1.81
C THR A 105 3.81 3.79 -2.29
N VAL A 106 4.22 4.78 -1.47
CA VAL A 106 4.13 6.19 -1.84
C VAL A 106 4.97 6.50 -3.08
N VAL A 107 6.19 5.96 -3.16
CA VAL A 107 7.06 6.13 -4.34
C VAL A 107 6.39 5.58 -5.60
N PHE A 108 5.79 4.39 -5.54
CA PHE A 108 5.09 3.80 -6.68
C PHE A 108 3.85 4.58 -7.09
N VAL A 109 3.06 5.06 -6.12
CA VAL A 109 1.89 5.91 -6.39
C VAL A 109 2.30 7.24 -7.01
N ILE A 110 3.34 7.90 -6.50
CA ILE A 110 3.87 9.14 -7.09
C ILE A 110 4.39 8.87 -8.50
N GLY A 111 5.09 7.76 -8.71
CA GLY A 111 5.55 7.34 -10.04
C GLY A 111 4.40 7.18 -11.02
N SER A 112 3.32 6.51 -10.60
CA SER A 112 2.11 6.34 -11.41
C SER A 112 1.44 7.68 -11.74
N VAL A 113 1.28 8.55 -10.74
CA VAL A 113 0.72 9.90 -10.94
C VAL A 113 1.59 10.74 -11.89
N ALA A 114 2.91 10.62 -11.81
CA ALA A 114 3.82 11.32 -12.70
C ALA A 114 3.70 10.85 -14.16
N LEU A 115 3.26 9.61 -14.40
CA LEU A 115 2.98 9.12 -15.75
C LEU A 115 1.71 9.72 -16.35
N LEU A 116 0.86 10.40 -15.57
CA LEU A 116 -0.34 11.02 -16.12
C LEU A 116 0.01 12.06 -17.20
N PRO A 117 -0.80 12.17 -18.29
CA PRO A 117 -0.52 13.03 -19.43
C PRO A 117 -0.28 14.51 -19.09
N ARG A 118 -0.79 14.96 -17.94
CA ARG A 118 -0.69 16.35 -17.47
C ARG A 118 0.70 16.71 -16.92
N PHE A 119 1.51 15.72 -16.51
CA PHE A 119 2.79 15.96 -15.84
C PHE A 119 4.01 15.66 -16.72
N ILE A 120 3.88 14.75 -17.70
CA ILE A 120 4.95 14.47 -18.68
C ILE A 120 4.34 14.55 -20.09
N PRO A 121 4.76 15.52 -20.93
CA PRO A 121 4.39 15.54 -22.34
C PRO A 121 5.21 14.48 -23.08
N TRP A 122 4.68 13.25 -23.09
CA TRP A 122 5.33 12.09 -23.73
C TRP A 122 5.48 12.22 -25.26
N SER A 123 4.74 13.14 -25.89
CA SER A 123 4.92 13.51 -27.30
C SER A 123 6.27 14.15 -27.63
N ALA A 124 7.07 14.49 -26.61
CA ALA A 124 8.43 15.03 -26.77
C ALA A 124 9.55 14.02 -26.46
N LEU A 125 9.20 12.82 -25.94
CA LEU A 125 10.16 11.79 -25.50
C LEU A 125 10.16 10.53 -26.39
N LEU A 126 9.19 10.43 -27.31
CA LEU A 126 9.05 9.41 -28.36
C LEU A 126 8.94 10.11 -29.71
#